data_AF-A0AAE3WJU8-F1
#
_entry.id   AF-A0AAE3WJU8-F1
#
_cell.length_a   1.000
_cell.length_b   1.000
_cell.length_c   1.000
_cell.angle_alpha   90.00
_cell.angle_beta   90.00
_cell.angle_gamma   90.00
#
_symmetry.space_group_name_H-M   'P 1'
#
loop_
_entity.id
_entity.type
_entity.pdbx_description
1 polymer ?
#
loop_
_entity_poly.entity_id
_entity_poly.type
_entity_poly.pdbx_seq_one_letter_code
_entity_poly.pdbx_strand_id
1 'polypeptide(L)'
;MRYVGKCVYTRINSWEKYLGSGVYLKRAIRKYGRDNFYRIIIDEADSEEELREIEEYYIDMFDAVSSKEFYNLKGTSIGGDTFTCHPEKERIRKLKSRNSSGSRNPMFGVPKTEAMIEATKKANSKPVEIDGEIYRSSTEYGKLFGIGVTTVLYRLNSPNYPNYKRTG
;
A
#
# COMPACT_ATOMS: atom_id res chain seq x y z
N MET A 1 -23.51 7.32 24.50
CA MET A 1 -22.62 7.87 23.45
C MET A 1 -23.23 7.61 22.09
N ARG A 2 -23.03 8.51 21.13
CA ARG A 2 -23.64 8.50 19.80
C ARG A 2 -22.59 8.22 18.72
N TYR A 3 -23.03 7.89 17.51
CA TYR A 3 -22.15 7.71 16.37
C TYR A 3 -22.86 8.23 15.12
N VAL A 4 -22.17 9.09 14.37
CA VAL A 4 -22.60 9.53 13.05
C VAL A 4 -21.83 8.71 12.01
N GLY A 5 -22.53 8.15 11.04
CA GLY A 5 -21.84 7.50 9.93
C GLY A 5 -22.78 7.14 8.79
N LYS A 6 -22.20 6.82 7.64
CA LYS A 6 -22.96 6.46 6.45
C LYS A 6 -23.28 4.96 6.31
N CYS A 7 -24.38 4.68 5.64
CA CYS A 7 -24.81 3.35 5.23
C CYS A 7 -25.20 3.39 3.75
N VAL A 8 -24.72 2.43 2.95
CA VAL A 8 -25.05 2.33 1.53
C VAL A 8 -26.00 1.15 1.33
N TYR A 9 -27.22 1.39 0.83
CA TYR A 9 -28.27 0.38 0.69
C TYR A 9 -27.94 -0.70 -0.35
N THR A 10 -27.23 -0.34 -1.42
CA THR A 10 -26.92 -1.24 -2.53
C THR A 10 -25.83 -2.27 -2.23
N ARG A 11 -25.09 -2.15 -1.11
CA ARG A 11 -24.11 -3.16 -0.71
C ARG A 11 -24.82 -4.42 -0.24
N ILE A 12 -24.28 -5.60 -0.56
CA ILE A 12 -24.79 -6.96 -0.22
C ILE A 12 -24.75 -7.24 1.29
N ASN A 13 -25.27 -6.34 2.10
CA ASN A 13 -25.38 -6.44 3.53
C ASN A 13 -26.85 -6.23 3.89
N SER A 14 -27.31 -6.89 4.96
CA SER A 14 -28.58 -6.54 5.60
C SER A 14 -28.45 -5.13 6.15
N TRP A 15 -28.70 -4.12 5.32
CA TRP A 15 -28.57 -2.72 5.70
C TRP A 15 -29.42 -2.46 6.94
N GLU A 16 -30.59 -3.10 7.08
CA GLU A 16 -31.44 -3.14 8.28
C GLU A 16 -30.69 -3.46 9.59
N LYS A 17 -29.69 -4.34 9.52
CA LYS A 17 -28.88 -4.79 10.65
C LYS A 17 -27.57 -4.02 10.79
N TYR A 18 -27.30 -3.04 9.95
CA TYR A 18 -26.06 -2.25 10.06
C TYR A 18 -26.19 -1.17 11.14
N LEU A 19 -25.26 -1.14 12.10
CA LEU A 19 -25.25 -0.14 13.18
C LEU A 19 -24.13 0.91 13.02
N GLY A 20 -23.15 0.67 12.13
CA GLY A 20 -22.05 1.59 11.90
C GLY A 20 -20.69 0.90 11.72
N SER A 21 -19.74 1.61 11.10
CA SER A 21 -18.41 1.09 10.77
C SER A 21 -17.34 1.46 11.80
N GLY A 22 -17.61 2.46 12.66
CA GLY A 22 -16.68 3.04 13.62
C GLY A 22 -16.03 2.03 14.57
N VAL A 23 -14.72 2.20 14.81
CA VAL A 23 -13.92 1.29 15.63
C VAL A 23 -14.40 1.24 17.08
N TYR A 24 -14.62 2.40 17.70
CA TYR A 24 -15.09 2.45 19.10
C TYR A 24 -16.55 2.02 19.24
N LEU A 25 -17.40 2.36 18.28
CA LEU A 25 -18.77 1.85 18.23
C LEU A 25 -18.77 0.31 18.21
N LYS A 26 -18.01 -0.32 17.31
CA LYS A 26 -17.91 -1.79 17.23
C LYS A 26 -17.43 -2.42 18.54
N ARG A 27 -16.49 -1.78 19.24
CA ARG A 27 -16.02 -2.24 20.56
C ARG A 27 -17.12 -2.12 21.61
N ALA A 28 -17.87 -1.00 21.61
CA ALA A 28 -18.98 -0.80 22.53
C ALA A 28 -20.12 -1.81 22.28
N ILE A 29 -20.49 -2.05 21.01
CA ILE A 29 -21.47 -3.07 20.63
C ILE A 29 -21.05 -4.46 21.11
N ARG A 30 -19.75 -4.81 20.98
CA ARG A 30 -19.24 -6.09 21.49
C ARG A 30 -19.30 -6.19 23.02
N LYS A 31 -19.03 -5.09 23.71
CA LYS A 31 -18.97 -5.04 25.17
C LYS A 31 -20.36 -5.08 25.82
N TYR A 32 -21.30 -4.33 25.27
CA TYR A 32 -22.62 -4.13 25.88
C TYR A 32 -23.71 -4.94 25.17
N GLY A 33 -23.42 -5.59 24.05
CA GLY A 33 -24.42 -6.31 23.27
C GLY A 33 -25.16 -5.40 22.29
N ARG A 34 -25.69 -6.01 21.24
CA ARG A 34 -26.30 -5.31 20.11
C ARG A 34 -27.62 -4.63 20.47
N ASP A 35 -28.40 -5.26 21.35
CA ASP A 35 -29.76 -4.81 21.70
C ASP A 35 -29.76 -3.49 22.48
N ASN A 36 -28.60 -3.09 23.02
CA ASN A 36 -28.40 -1.80 23.68
C ASN A 36 -28.11 -0.64 22.70
N PHE A 37 -28.13 -0.91 21.39
CA PHE A 37 -27.90 0.09 20.36
C PHE A 37 -29.05 0.10 19.36
N TYR A 38 -29.53 1.30 19.08
CA TYR A 38 -30.46 1.57 17.99
C TYR A 38 -29.86 2.62 17.07
N ARG A 39 -30.44 2.76 15.88
CA ARG A 39 -30.03 3.73 14.88
C ARG A 39 -31.23 4.56 14.45
N ILE A 40 -30.95 5.77 13.97
CA ILE A 40 -31.92 6.66 13.36
C ILE A 40 -31.34 7.08 12.01
N ILE A 41 -32.18 7.06 10.97
CA ILE A 41 -31.82 7.61 9.66
C ILE A 41 -32.10 9.10 9.75
N ILE A 42 -31.06 9.91 9.56
CA ILE A 42 -31.13 11.37 9.67
C ILE A 42 -31.36 11.99 8.29
N ASP A 43 -30.78 11.37 7.25
CA ASP A 43 -30.80 11.87 5.89
C ASP A 43 -30.57 10.73 4.89
N GLU A 44 -30.92 10.96 3.62
CA GLU A 44 -30.73 10.03 2.51
C GLU A 44 -30.14 10.78 1.30
N ALA A 45 -29.37 10.08 0.47
CA ALA A 45 -28.71 10.65 -0.70
C ALA A 45 -28.73 9.65 -1.86
N ASP A 46 -28.77 10.18 -3.08
CA ASP A 46 -28.83 9.37 -4.31
C ASP A 46 -27.43 9.04 -4.86
N SER A 47 -26.40 9.75 -4.39
CA SER A 47 -25.00 9.54 -4.78
C SER A 47 -24.07 9.29 -3.59
N GLU A 48 -22.94 8.61 -3.82
CA GLU A 48 -21.96 8.40 -2.75
C GLU A 48 -21.25 9.71 -2.37
N GLU A 49 -21.10 10.62 -3.32
CA GLU A 49 -20.55 11.96 -3.15
C GLU A 49 -21.41 12.79 -2.20
N GLU A 50 -22.70 12.92 -2.47
CA GLU A 50 -23.65 13.62 -1.61
C GLU A 50 -23.75 12.98 -0.22
N LEU A 51 -23.77 11.65 -0.15
CA LEU A 51 -23.76 10.92 1.13
C LEU A 51 -22.52 11.22 1.98
N ARG A 52 -21.36 11.51 1.36
CA ARG A 52 -20.15 11.93 2.06
C ARG A 52 -20.28 13.35 2.58
N GLU A 53 -20.76 14.27 1.76
CA GLU A 53 -20.95 15.68 2.14
C GLU A 53 -21.90 15.80 3.32
N ILE A 54 -23.01 15.05 3.29
CA ILE A 54 -23.97 14.95 4.38
C ILE A 54 -23.34 14.36 5.64
N GLU A 55 -22.56 13.28 5.52
CA GLU A 55 -21.87 12.68 6.68
C GLU A 55 -20.91 13.67 7.34
N GLU A 56 -20.11 14.39 6.54
CA GLU A 56 -19.17 15.41 7.03
C GLU A 56 -19.91 16.58 7.67
N TYR A 57 -21.00 17.06 7.04
CA TYR A 57 -21.86 18.10 7.57
C TYR A 57 -22.41 17.77 8.96
N TYR A 58 -22.95 16.57 9.17
CA TYR A 58 -23.48 16.17 10.48
C TYR A 58 -22.37 15.90 11.51
N ILE A 59 -21.22 15.37 11.09
CA ILE A 59 -20.08 15.18 12.00
C ILE A 59 -19.60 16.53 12.54
N ASP A 60 -19.49 17.53 11.68
CA ASP A 60 -19.07 18.89 12.05
C ASP A 60 -20.16 19.61 12.85
N MET A 61 -21.43 19.52 12.43
CA MET A 61 -22.57 20.11 13.14
C MET A 61 -22.65 19.61 14.59
N PHE A 62 -22.44 18.32 14.82
CA PHE A 62 -22.50 17.73 16.16
C PHE A 62 -21.18 17.79 16.93
N ASP A 63 -20.12 18.35 16.35
CA ASP A 63 -18.75 18.30 16.88
C ASP A 63 -18.38 16.86 17.32
N ALA A 64 -18.76 15.88 16.49
CA ALA A 64 -18.74 14.47 16.90
C ALA A 64 -17.32 13.92 17.09
N VAL A 65 -16.30 14.61 16.58
CA VAL A 65 -14.89 14.21 16.74
C VAL A 65 -14.30 14.73 18.04
N SER A 66 -14.63 15.97 18.45
CA SER A 66 -14.05 16.59 19.65
C SER A 66 -14.85 16.24 20.90
N SER A 67 -16.16 15.99 20.74
CA SER A 67 -17.06 15.67 21.85
C SER A 67 -16.84 14.26 22.40
N LYS A 68 -16.74 14.16 23.73
CA LYS A 68 -16.68 12.88 24.47
C LYS A 68 -17.98 12.07 24.39
N GLU A 69 -19.04 12.67 23.89
CA GLU A 69 -20.34 12.00 23.77
C GLU A 69 -20.43 11.12 22.51
N PHE A 70 -19.46 11.20 21.60
CA PHE A 70 -19.49 10.50 20.32
C PHE A 70 -18.39 9.44 20.20
N TYR A 71 -18.67 8.43 19.39
CA TYR A 71 -17.71 7.38 19.03
C TYR A 71 -16.89 7.72 17.78
N ASN A 72 -17.19 8.84 17.13
CA ASN A 72 -16.50 9.32 15.94
C ASN A 72 -15.04 9.64 16.28
N LEU A 73 -14.14 9.30 15.36
CA LEU A 73 -12.69 9.41 15.55
C LEU A 73 -12.02 10.35 14.55
N LYS A 74 -12.70 10.59 13.42
CA LYS A 74 -12.21 11.38 12.30
C LYS A 74 -13.40 12.14 11.71
N GLY A 75 -13.14 13.37 11.28
CA GLY A 75 -14.13 14.25 10.66
C GLY A 75 -14.45 13.88 9.22
N THR A 76 -13.53 13.19 8.55
CA THR A 76 -13.59 13.00 7.10
C THR A 76 -13.76 11.54 6.68
N SER A 77 -14.51 11.36 5.60
CA SER A 77 -14.95 10.08 5.05
C SER A 77 -13.92 9.44 4.09
N ILE A 78 -12.77 10.10 3.88
CA ILE A 78 -11.69 9.66 2.99
C ILE A 78 -10.75 8.70 3.73
N GLY A 79 -10.49 7.55 3.11
CA GLY A 79 -9.40 6.65 3.49
C GLY A 79 -8.05 7.37 3.40
N GLY A 80 -7.66 8.04 4.48
CA GLY A 80 -6.40 8.75 4.61
C GLY A 80 -5.44 8.03 5.56
N ASP A 81 -4.19 8.51 5.56
CA ASP A 81 -3.12 8.02 6.40
C ASP A 81 -3.57 7.88 7.87
N THR A 82 -3.79 6.63 8.27
CA THR A 82 -4.19 6.28 9.65
C THR A 82 -2.97 5.87 10.47
N PHE A 83 -1.77 5.93 9.88
CA PHE A 83 -0.52 5.50 10.48
C PHE A 83 0.31 6.66 11.02
N THR A 84 0.43 7.77 10.29
CA THR A 84 1.33 8.89 10.66
C THR A 84 1.00 9.51 12.03
N CYS A 85 -0.28 9.67 12.34
CA CYS A 85 -0.75 10.19 13.63
C CYS A 85 -1.16 9.11 14.63
N HIS A 86 -0.87 7.83 14.35
CA HIS A 86 -1.27 6.74 15.24
C HIS A 86 -0.43 6.77 16.54
N PRO A 87 -1.05 6.73 17.73
CA PRO A 87 -0.33 6.83 19.01
C PRO A 87 0.74 5.75 19.18
N GLU A 88 0.50 4.55 18.63
CA GLU A 88 1.46 3.43 18.63
C GLU A 88 2.21 3.21 17.30
N LYS A 89 2.41 4.25 16.47
CA LYS A 89 2.98 4.09 15.11
C LYS A 89 4.29 3.31 15.07
N GLU A 90 5.20 3.54 16.03
CA GLU A 90 6.49 2.86 16.09
C GLU A 90 6.34 1.36 16.38
N ARG A 91 5.41 0.99 17.25
CA ARG A 91 5.12 -0.43 17.53
C ARG A 91 4.58 -1.11 16.28
N ILE A 92 3.66 -0.46 15.57
CA ILE A 92 3.08 -0.96 14.33
C ILE A 92 4.17 -1.08 13.25
N ARG A 93 5.06 -0.09 13.12
CA ARG A 93 6.20 -0.11 12.20
C ARG A 93 7.09 -1.32 12.42
N LYS A 94 7.50 -1.54 13.68
CA LYS A 94 8.35 -2.67 14.07
C LYS A 94 7.65 -4.01 13.82
N LEU A 95 6.36 -4.11 14.14
CA LEU A 95 5.60 -5.33 13.89
C LEU A 95 5.50 -5.66 12.41
N LYS A 96 5.19 -4.66 11.56
CA LYS A 96 5.15 -4.84 10.10
C LYS A 96 6.51 -5.29 9.56
N SER A 97 7.59 -4.59 9.93
CA SER A 97 8.96 -4.96 9.53
C SER A 97 9.29 -6.40 9.93
N ARG A 98 9.00 -6.78 11.18
CA ARG A 98 9.23 -8.11 11.72
C ARG A 98 8.47 -9.20 10.95
N ASN A 99 7.24 -8.93 10.56
CA ASN A 99 6.38 -9.90 9.85
C ASN A 99 6.75 -10.02 8.36
N SER A 100 7.28 -8.96 7.76
CA SER A 100 7.72 -8.96 6.36
C SER A 100 9.11 -9.55 6.14
N SER A 101 9.80 -9.97 7.21
CA SER A 101 11.20 -10.40 7.16
C SER A 101 11.39 -11.88 7.47
N GLY A 102 12.38 -12.50 6.82
CA GLY A 102 12.75 -13.89 7.05
C GLY A 102 11.59 -14.86 6.82
N SER A 103 11.57 -15.97 7.56
CA SER A 103 10.57 -17.04 7.45
C SER A 103 9.13 -16.64 7.78
N ARG A 104 8.90 -15.44 8.33
CA ARG A 104 7.55 -14.91 8.55
C ARG A 104 6.92 -14.35 7.29
N ASN A 105 7.74 -13.95 6.31
CA ASN A 105 7.25 -13.52 5.02
C ASN A 105 6.75 -14.74 4.24
N PRO A 106 5.48 -14.77 3.76
CA PRO A 106 4.94 -15.90 3.00
C PRO A 106 5.75 -16.24 1.74
N MET A 107 6.46 -15.27 1.17
CA MET A 107 7.32 -15.46 -0.01
C MET A 107 8.74 -15.89 0.33
N PHE A 108 9.09 -16.07 1.60
CA PHE A 108 10.43 -16.52 2.00
C PHE A 108 10.66 -17.97 1.61
N GLY A 109 11.75 -18.24 0.89
CA GLY A 109 12.07 -19.58 0.39
C GLY A 109 11.24 -20.02 -0.82
N VAL A 110 10.23 -19.26 -1.24
CA VAL A 110 9.44 -19.57 -2.43
C VAL A 110 10.26 -19.23 -3.68
N PRO A 111 10.55 -20.20 -4.57
CA PRO A 111 11.32 -19.93 -5.79
C PRO A 111 10.54 -18.98 -6.70
N LYS A 112 11.27 -18.10 -7.39
CA LYS A 112 10.68 -17.18 -8.37
C LYS A 112 10.44 -17.90 -9.68
N THR A 113 9.39 -17.50 -10.40
CA THR A 113 9.11 -18.04 -11.73
C THR A 113 10.20 -17.60 -12.70
N GLU A 114 10.45 -18.42 -13.71
CA GLU A 114 11.43 -18.12 -14.76
C GLU A 114 11.15 -16.80 -15.46
N ALA A 115 9.87 -16.51 -15.72
CA ALA A 115 9.43 -15.24 -16.32
C ALA A 115 9.83 -14.02 -15.47
N MET A 116 9.67 -14.10 -14.13
CA MET A 116 10.08 -13.01 -13.23
C MET A 116 11.60 -12.84 -13.21
N ILE A 117 12.35 -13.95 -13.21
CA ILE A 117 13.81 -13.93 -13.25
C ILE A 117 14.29 -13.28 -14.55
N GLU A 118 13.71 -13.65 -15.68
CA GLU A 118 14.09 -13.12 -16.98
C GLU A 118 13.71 -11.64 -17.13
N ALA A 119 12.52 -11.24 -16.69
CA ALA A 119 12.12 -9.83 -16.64
C ALA A 119 13.09 -8.99 -15.80
N THR A 120 13.49 -9.51 -14.64
CA THR A 120 14.47 -8.83 -13.76
C THR A 120 15.84 -8.74 -14.41
N LYS A 121 16.32 -9.82 -15.04
CA LYS A 121 17.59 -9.84 -15.78
C LYS A 121 17.58 -8.82 -16.91
N LYS A 122 16.50 -8.79 -17.70
CA LYS A 122 16.34 -7.85 -18.81
C LYS A 122 16.34 -6.40 -18.32
N ALA A 123 15.58 -6.08 -17.28
CA ALA A 123 15.51 -4.73 -16.71
C ALA A 123 16.86 -4.25 -16.14
N ASN A 124 17.64 -5.16 -15.55
CA ASN A 124 18.95 -4.84 -15.00
C ASN A 124 20.09 -4.91 -16.03
N SER A 125 19.85 -5.49 -17.21
CA SER A 125 20.86 -5.60 -18.25
C SER A 125 21.15 -4.23 -18.85
N LYS A 126 22.43 -3.88 -18.90
CA LYS A 126 22.93 -2.65 -19.50
C LYS A 126 23.72 -3.02 -20.74
N PRO A 127 23.16 -2.79 -21.95
CA PRO A 127 23.83 -3.12 -23.18
C PRO A 127 25.19 -2.40 -23.31
N VAL A 128 26.10 -3.02 -24.06
CA VAL A 128 27.44 -2.48 -24.33
C VAL A 128 27.77 -2.67 -25.79
N GLU A 129 28.46 -1.71 -26.38
CA GLU A 129 28.99 -1.79 -27.74
C GLU A 129 30.49 -2.02 -27.66
N ILE A 130 30.98 -3.11 -28.25
CA ILE A 130 32.39 -3.48 -28.26
C ILE A 130 32.76 -3.84 -29.68
N ASP A 131 33.78 -3.16 -30.23
CA ASP A 131 34.24 -3.37 -31.62
C ASP A 131 33.14 -3.17 -32.68
N GLY A 132 32.13 -2.33 -32.37
CA GLY A 132 31.00 -2.05 -33.26
C GLY A 132 29.84 -3.04 -33.14
N GLU A 133 29.96 -4.08 -32.30
CA GLU A 133 28.88 -5.02 -32.02
C GLU A 133 28.18 -4.72 -30.68
N ILE A 134 26.85 -4.84 -30.65
CA ILE A 134 26.04 -4.59 -29.46
C ILE A 134 25.76 -5.91 -28.74
N TYR A 135 26.13 -5.95 -27.47
CA TYR A 135 25.86 -7.04 -26.54
C TYR A 135 24.83 -6.60 -25.50
N ARG A 136 23.99 -7.53 -25.04
CA ARG A 136 22.96 -7.32 -24.01
C ARG A 136 23.56 -6.88 -22.67
N SER A 137 24.77 -7.32 -22.37
CA SER A 137 25.52 -6.87 -21.18
C SER A 137 27.02 -7.14 -21.27
N SER A 138 27.80 -6.46 -20.43
CA SER A 138 29.23 -6.76 -20.24
C SER A 138 29.49 -8.20 -19.77
N THR A 139 28.52 -8.83 -19.10
CA THR A 139 28.61 -10.23 -18.65
C THR A 139 28.43 -11.21 -19.80
N GLU A 140 27.57 -10.88 -20.77
CA GLU A 140 27.40 -11.69 -21.98
C GLU A 140 28.69 -11.69 -22.79
N TYR A 141 29.27 -10.51 -23.07
CA TYR A 141 30.56 -10.40 -23.75
C TYR A 141 31.67 -11.15 -22.99
N GLY A 142 31.79 -10.95 -21.67
CA GLY A 142 32.80 -11.63 -20.88
C GLY A 142 32.73 -13.16 -20.95
N LYS A 143 31.52 -13.72 -21.00
CA LYS A 143 31.32 -15.18 -21.16
C LYS A 143 31.69 -15.68 -22.55
N LEU A 144 31.30 -14.96 -23.60
CA LEU A 144 31.58 -15.36 -25.00
C LEU A 144 33.08 -15.39 -25.30
N PHE A 145 33.81 -14.39 -24.80
CA PHE A 145 35.23 -14.20 -25.12
C PHE A 145 36.18 -14.65 -24.00
N GLY A 146 35.66 -15.23 -22.90
CA GLY A 146 36.46 -15.71 -21.78
C GLY A 146 37.16 -14.61 -20.99
N ILE A 147 36.62 -13.39 -20.99
CA ILE A 147 37.20 -12.22 -20.32
C ILE A 147 36.45 -11.97 -19.01
N GLY A 148 37.19 -11.72 -17.93
CA GLY A 148 36.60 -11.33 -16.66
C GLY A 148 35.74 -10.06 -16.80
N VAL A 149 34.52 -10.08 -16.26
CA VAL A 149 33.58 -8.93 -16.36
C VAL A 149 34.20 -7.65 -15.80
N THR A 150 35.05 -7.74 -14.79
CA THR A 150 35.82 -6.62 -14.23
C THR A 150 36.74 -5.98 -15.27
N THR A 151 37.43 -6.78 -16.08
CA THR A 151 38.27 -6.32 -17.19
C THR A 151 37.44 -5.64 -18.27
N VAL A 152 36.28 -6.20 -18.62
CA VAL A 152 35.36 -5.58 -19.60
C VAL A 152 34.88 -4.22 -19.09
N LEU A 153 34.49 -4.13 -17.82
CA LEU A 153 34.08 -2.88 -17.18
C LEU A 153 35.21 -1.86 -17.10
N TYR A 154 36.43 -2.30 -16.83
CA TYR A 154 37.62 -1.45 -16.85
C TYR A 154 37.85 -0.85 -18.23
N ARG A 155 37.80 -1.67 -19.30
CA ARG A 155 37.95 -1.21 -20.68
C ARG A 155 36.87 -0.21 -21.08
N LEU A 156 35.61 -0.46 -20.72
CA LEU A 156 34.48 0.46 -20.94
C LEU A 156 34.64 1.84 -20.29
N ASN A 157 35.46 1.96 -19.24
CA ASN A 157 35.68 3.21 -18.52
C ASN A 157 37.07 3.81 -18.81
N SER A 158 37.87 3.20 -19.69
CA SER A 158 39.26 3.59 -19.94
C SER A 158 39.39 4.29 -21.29
N PRO A 159 40.08 5.45 -21.36
CA PRO A 159 40.31 6.16 -22.63
C PRO A 159 41.20 5.36 -23.60
N ASN A 160 41.95 4.36 -23.10
CA ASN A 160 42.84 3.52 -23.92
C ASN A 160 42.08 2.49 -24.77
N TYR A 161 40.77 2.33 -24.55
CA TYR A 161 39.92 1.36 -25.23
C TYR A 161 38.69 2.06 -25.85
N PRO A 162 38.88 2.93 -26.86
CA PRO A 162 37.81 3.73 -27.45
C PRO A 162 36.74 2.89 -28.18
N ASN A 163 37.07 1.64 -28.48
CA ASN A 163 36.20 0.63 -29.06
C ASN A 163 35.20 0.02 -28.06
N TYR A 164 35.35 0.26 -26.75
CA TYR A 164 34.43 -0.20 -25.70
C TYR A 164 33.54 0.97 -25.26
N LYS A 165 32.24 0.89 -25.56
CA LYS A 165 31.27 1.95 -25.27
C LYS A 165 30.06 1.41 -24.52
N ARG A 166 29.51 2.24 -23.63
CA ARG A 166 28.20 1.97 -23.01
C ARG A 166 27.12 2.49 -23.93
N THR A 167 26.15 1.65 -24.26
CA THR A 167 24.91 2.10 -24.91
C THR A 167 23.95 2.50 -23.79
N GLY A 168 23.76 3.81 -23.66
CA GLY A 168 22.89 4.42 -22.65
C GLY A 168 21.43 4.18 -22.93
#